data_AF-A0A2V7FSU7-F1
#
_entry.id   AF-A0A2V7FSU7-F1
#
_cell.length_a   1.000
_cell.length_b   1.000
_cell.length_c   1.000
_cell.angle_alpha   90.00
_cell.angle_beta   90.00
_cell.angle_gamma   90.00
#
_symmetry.space_group_name_H-M   'P 1'
#
loop_
_entity.id
_entity.type
_entity.pdbx_description
1 polymer ?
#
loop_
_entity_poly.entity_id
_entity_poly.type
_entity_poly.pdbx_seq_one_letter_code
_entity_poly.pdbx_strand_id
1 'polypeptide(L)'
;MSRDADALDRRTFVGVTAAAAAAMWVKPALVRGTNANSAVRVGLLGCGGRGTEDASNLVDTGGARVVALADLFQDQLDAAHAHFDQIQQAKGYAALDARQLFVGPRAYEQIAASKEVDAIVIATPPYFHPQHLETAVAAGKHVYLEKPVAVDVPGAKRVIDIGKRAQGKLSLDVGFQIRDCPPFVELVRRIHDGALGDIICGEAYYLTGYIDRPAWPDASAGERRLRNWVRDRVLSGDVIVEQNIHVIDICNWVLKAHPVKAIATGGRQGRPADDGDCYGNYHVLFRYPGDVDVTFSSTQFAKGWWDVSERFFGTKGTALSPYAGPLGIWGDEPWQAPLSPQPQGQPAAFSVTGNFTSNLESADPEKKKAFLESITSGNFHLGRAPEVGGSLGRTTQSRQAALRYAYAHNAS
;
A
#
# COMPACT_ATOMS: atom_id res chain seq x y z
N MET A 1 -10.76 -68.45 56.59
CA MET A 1 -10.78 -67.05 57.03
C MET A 1 -10.26 -66.23 55.85
N SER A 2 -11.06 -65.99 54.79
CA SER A 2 -12.05 -64.90 54.58
C SER A 2 -11.43 -63.51 54.86
N ARG A 3 -11.20 -62.66 53.84
CA ARG A 3 -12.12 -61.63 53.27
C ARG A 3 -12.52 -60.57 54.32
N ASP A 4 -12.47 -59.25 54.15
CA ASP A 4 -12.46 -58.30 53.01
C ASP A 4 -11.87 -56.96 53.54
N ALA A 5 -11.11 -56.18 52.76
CA ALA A 5 -11.50 -54.95 52.03
C ALA A 5 -12.23 -53.85 52.84
N ASP A 6 -11.59 -52.68 52.98
CA ASP A 6 -12.23 -51.35 52.89
C ASP A 6 -11.12 -50.27 52.76
N ALA A 7 -10.93 -49.69 51.57
CA ALA A 7 -11.51 -48.42 51.14
C ALA A 7 -10.69 -47.19 51.62
N LEU A 8 -9.57 -46.95 50.93
CA LEU A 8 -8.94 -45.62 50.93
C LEU A 8 -9.86 -44.65 50.18
N ASP A 9 -10.37 -43.70 50.94
CA ASP A 9 -11.37 -42.70 50.57
C ASP A 9 -10.96 -41.88 49.34
N ARG A 10 -11.80 -41.94 48.30
CA ARG A 10 -11.63 -41.17 47.04
C ARG A 10 -11.81 -39.66 47.23
N ARG A 11 -12.15 -39.19 48.43
CA ARG A 11 -12.31 -37.75 48.73
C ARG A 11 -11.03 -37.06 49.23
N THR A 12 -10.02 -37.79 49.67
CA THR A 12 -8.80 -37.18 50.23
C THR A 12 -7.75 -36.83 49.17
N PHE A 13 -7.84 -37.42 47.97
CA PHE A 13 -6.92 -37.11 46.86
C PHE A 13 -7.32 -35.86 46.05
N VAL A 14 -8.53 -35.33 46.26
CA VAL A 14 -9.03 -34.10 45.60
C VAL A 14 -8.73 -32.83 46.44
N GLY A 15 -8.30 -32.99 47.69
CA GLY A 15 -8.15 -31.87 48.64
C GLY A 15 -6.82 -31.11 48.61
N VAL A 16 -5.76 -31.62 47.96
CA VAL A 16 -4.41 -31.03 48.05
C VAL A 16 -3.91 -30.41 46.73
N THR A 17 -4.64 -30.57 45.63
CA THR A 17 -4.28 -29.98 44.32
C THR A 17 -4.93 -28.62 44.03
N ALA A 18 -5.78 -28.09 44.93
CA ALA A 18 -6.54 -26.86 44.70
C ALA A 18 -5.82 -25.54 45.09
N ALA A 19 -4.60 -25.59 45.63
CA ALA A 19 -3.91 -24.39 46.15
C ALA A 19 -2.76 -23.84 45.28
N ALA A 20 -2.52 -24.39 44.08
CA ALA A 20 -1.47 -23.89 43.16
C ALA A 20 -2.01 -23.38 41.81
N ALA A 21 -3.32 -23.17 41.69
CA ALA A 21 -3.97 -22.59 40.50
C ALA A 21 -4.44 -21.15 40.73
N ALA A 22 -3.79 -20.42 41.65
CA ALA A 22 -3.92 -18.97 41.72
C ALA A 22 -3.21 -18.35 40.50
N ALA A 23 -3.95 -18.30 39.40
CA ALA A 23 -4.05 -17.10 38.57
C ALA A 23 -2.73 -16.32 38.40
N MET A 24 -1.73 -16.91 37.72
CA MET A 24 -0.76 -16.10 37.01
C MET A 24 -1.47 -15.49 35.80
N TRP A 25 -2.24 -14.41 36.04
CA TRP A 25 -2.62 -13.46 35.00
C TRP A 25 -1.35 -12.71 34.59
N VAL A 26 -0.50 -13.38 33.83
CA VAL A 26 0.56 -12.71 33.09
C VAL A 26 -0.15 -11.94 31.99
N LYS A 27 -0.25 -10.62 32.15
CA LYS A 27 -0.58 -9.72 31.04
C LYS A 27 0.35 -10.09 29.87
N PRO A 28 -0.15 -10.24 28.62
CA PRO A 28 0.67 -10.63 27.47
C PRO A 28 1.93 -9.76 27.24
N ALA A 29 1.99 -8.59 27.88
CA ALA A 29 3.12 -7.67 27.81
C ALA A 29 4.42 -8.14 28.51
N LEU A 30 4.39 -9.15 29.38
CA LEU A 30 5.54 -9.53 30.22
C LEU A 30 6.38 -10.73 29.73
N VAL A 31 6.05 -11.31 28.57
CA VAL A 31 6.92 -12.27 27.87
C VAL A 31 7.49 -11.63 26.60
N ARG A 32 8.13 -10.46 26.75
CA ARG A 32 9.05 -9.96 25.73
C ARG A 32 10.44 -10.51 26.04
N GLY A 33 10.67 -11.74 25.58
CA GLY A 33 12.03 -12.21 25.33
C GLY A 33 12.76 -11.26 24.40
N THR A 34 14.09 -11.32 24.41
CA THR A 34 15.06 -10.58 23.59
C THR A 34 14.50 -10.05 22.25
N ASN A 35 14.90 -8.84 21.83
CA ASN A 35 14.39 -8.06 20.68
C ASN A 35 13.89 -8.84 19.43
N ALA A 36 14.40 -10.04 19.14
CA ALA A 36 13.89 -10.97 18.13
C ALA A 36 12.42 -11.43 18.33
N ASN A 37 11.88 -11.46 19.55
CA ASN A 37 10.49 -11.86 19.84
C ASN A 37 9.48 -10.69 19.76
N SER A 38 9.91 -9.49 19.38
CA SER A 38 9.05 -8.30 19.28
C SER A 38 8.79 -7.83 17.85
N ALA A 39 9.46 -8.42 16.84
CA ALA A 39 9.28 -8.04 15.44
C ALA A 39 7.96 -8.61 14.88
N VAL A 40 7.26 -7.80 14.08
CA VAL A 40 6.07 -8.26 13.34
C VAL A 40 6.50 -9.30 12.32
N ARG A 41 5.90 -10.50 12.36
CA ARG A 41 6.20 -11.58 11.42
C ARG A 41 5.41 -11.38 10.13
N VAL A 42 6.12 -11.09 9.05
CA VAL A 42 5.56 -10.70 7.76
C VAL A 42 5.58 -11.87 6.78
N GLY A 43 4.45 -12.13 6.14
CA GLY A 43 4.34 -12.94 4.94
C GLY A 43 4.38 -12.05 3.69
N LEU A 44 5.14 -12.44 2.67
CA LEU A 44 5.10 -11.78 1.35
C LEU A 44 4.27 -12.63 0.38
N LEU A 45 3.18 -12.06 -0.13
CA LEU A 45 2.34 -12.63 -1.19
C LEU A 45 2.55 -11.82 -2.48
N GLY A 46 3.24 -12.41 -3.45
CA GLY A 46 3.74 -11.74 -4.66
C GLY A 46 5.21 -11.37 -4.52
N CYS A 47 6.09 -12.31 -4.86
CA CYS A 47 7.55 -12.26 -4.75
C CYS A 47 8.23 -11.57 -5.96
N GLY A 48 7.52 -10.64 -6.61
CA GLY A 48 8.06 -9.80 -7.67
C GLY A 48 8.92 -8.66 -7.15
N GLY A 49 9.56 -7.92 -8.05
CA GLY A 49 10.47 -6.81 -7.70
C GLY A 49 9.86 -5.84 -6.68
N ARG A 50 8.63 -5.38 -6.90
CA ARG A 50 7.92 -4.47 -5.99
C ARG A 50 7.64 -5.11 -4.63
N GLY A 51 7.15 -6.35 -4.59
CA GLY A 51 6.86 -7.06 -3.35
C GLY A 51 8.11 -7.31 -2.50
N THR A 52 9.21 -7.72 -3.15
CA THR A 52 10.51 -7.91 -2.51
C THR A 52 11.03 -6.60 -1.92
N GLU A 53 10.90 -5.50 -2.64
CA GLU A 53 11.26 -4.16 -2.16
C GLU A 53 10.38 -3.75 -0.96
N ASP A 54 9.06 -3.87 -1.08
CA ASP A 54 8.10 -3.50 -0.04
C ASP A 54 8.35 -4.23 1.28
N ALA A 55 8.63 -5.54 1.20
CA ALA A 55 8.94 -6.36 2.36
C ALA A 55 10.36 -6.09 2.90
N SER A 56 11.33 -5.77 2.04
CA SER A 56 12.67 -5.33 2.48
C SER A 56 12.59 -4.01 3.25
N ASN A 57 11.86 -3.02 2.72
CA ASN A 57 11.64 -1.73 3.36
C ASN A 57 10.99 -1.88 4.75
N LEU A 58 10.04 -2.81 4.91
CA LEU A 58 9.47 -3.14 6.23
C LEU A 58 10.52 -3.71 7.19
N VAL A 59 11.37 -4.62 6.72
CA VAL A 59 12.45 -5.20 7.54
C VAL A 59 13.50 -4.17 7.92
N ASP A 60 13.74 -3.16 7.08
CA ASP A 60 14.72 -2.11 7.33
C ASP A 60 14.29 -1.04 8.31
N THR A 61 12.98 -0.88 8.55
CA THR A 61 12.48 -0.10 9.70
C THR A 61 12.92 -0.68 11.05
N GLY A 62 13.35 -1.95 11.08
CA GLY A 62 13.75 -2.68 12.30
C GLY A 62 12.59 -3.30 13.09
N GLY A 63 11.33 -3.05 12.68
CA GLY A 63 10.13 -3.55 13.36
C GLY A 63 9.53 -4.84 12.79
N ALA A 64 10.10 -5.40 11.72
CA ALA A 64 9.52 -6.54 11.00
C ALA A 64 10.57 -7.58 10.59
N ARG A 65 10.08 -8.81 10.37
CA ARG A 65 10.84 -9.95 9.86
C ARG A 65 10.00 -10.73 8.85
N VAL A 66 10.53 -11.00 7.66
CA VAL A 66 9.87 -11.92 6.72
C VAL A 66 10.02 -13.35 7.21
N VAL A 67 8.89 -14.07 7.31
CA VAL A 67 8.84 -15.46 7.82
C VAL A 67 8.18 -16.43 6.85
N ALA A 68 7.48 -15.93 5.83
CA ALA A 68 6.78 -16.73 4.84
C ALA A 68 6.78 -16.04 3.48
N LEU A 69 6.86 -16.83 2.41
CA LEU A 69 6.81 -16.36 1.03
C LEU A 69 5.75 -17.13 0.26
N ALA A 70 5.00 -16.43 -0.59
CA ALA A 70 3.97 -17.01 -1.44
C ALA A 70 3.98 -16.38 -2.83
N ASP A 71 4.07 -17.20 -3.87
CA ASP A 71 3.95 -16.74 -5.25
C ASP A 71 3.26 -17.78 -6.14
N LEU A 72 2.71 -17.35 -7.27
CA LEU A 72 2.20 -18.25 -8.29
C LEU A 72 3.35 -18.98 -9.01
N PHE A 73 4.50 -18.32 -9.17
CA PHE A 73 5.62 -18.77 -9.99
C PHE A 73 6.83 -19.15 -9.13
N GLN A 74 7.37 -20.35 -9.36
CA GLN A 74 8.49 -20.89 -8.59
C GLN A 74 9.76 -20.03 -8.70
N ASP A 75 10.08 -19.52 -9.89
CA ASP A 75 11.26 -18.68 -10.13
C ASP A 75 11.22 -17.37 -9.32
N GLN A 76 10.04 -16.78 -9.15
CA GLN A 76 9.85 -15.59 -8.33
C GLN A 76 9.99 -15.91 -6.83
N LEU A 77 9.45 -17.05 -6.40
CA LEU A 77 9.57 -17.52 -5.03
C LEU A 77 11.03 -17.79 -4.66
N ASP A 78 11.78 -18.49 -5.52
CA ASP A 78 13.18 -18.84 -5.30
C ASP A 78 14.08 -17.60 -5.22
N ALA A 79 13.85 -16.62 -6.10
CA ALA A 79 14.60 -15.36 -6.10
C ALA A 79 14.37 -14.57 -4.81
N ALA A 80 13.11 -14.45 -4.36
CA ALA A 80 12.79 -13.79 -3.10
C ALA A 80 13.32 -14.57 -1.89
N HIS A 81 13.26 -15.91 -1.92
CA HIS A 81 13.80 -16.76 -0.86
C HIS A 81 15.31 -16.52 -0.67
N ALA A 82 16.08 -16.53 -1.77
CA ALA A 82 17.50 -16.24 -1.73
C ALA A 82 17.81 -14.83 -1.18
N HIS A 83 17.03 -13.83 -1.60
CA HIS A 83 17.17 -12.45 -1.13
C HIS A 83 16.89 -12.32 0.37
N PHE A 84 15.77 -12.86 0.85
CA PHE A 84 15.40 -12.74 2.25
C PHE A 84 16.27 -13.60 3.17
N ASP A 85 16.78 -14.75 2.72
CA ASP A 85 17.77 -15.51 3.50
C ASP A 85 19.06 -14.71 3.74
N GLN A 86 19.53 -13.95 2.74
CA GLN A 86 20.68 -13.05 2.92
C GLN A 86 20.37 -11.94 3.94
N ILE A 87 19.20 -11.30 3.84
CA ILE A 87 18.77 -10.27 4.81
C ILE A 87 18.68 -10.86 6.22
N GLN A 88 18.09 -12.06 6.35
CA GLN A 88 17.95 -12.73 7.63
C GLN A 88 19.30 -13.08 8.25
N GLN A 89 20.21 -13.64 7.45
CA GLN A 89 21.59 -13.92 7.89
C GLN A 89 22.30 -12.66 8.36
N ALA A 90 22.21 -11.56 7.60
CA ALA A 90 22.82 -10.28 7.96
C ALA A 90 22.27 -9.70 9.26
N LYS A 91 21.00 -9.97 9.58
CA LYS A 91 20.34 -9.54 10.83
C LYS A 91 20.42 -10.58 11.96
N GLY A 92 21.14 -11.69 11.77
CA GLY A 92 21.32 -12.74 12.78
C GLY A 92 20.07 -13.60 13.03
N TYR A 93 19.12 -13.61 12.09
CA TYR A 93 17.94 -14.47 12.13
C TYR A 93 18.21 -15.83 11.48
N ALA A 94 17.42 -16.84 11.89
CA ALA A 94 17.41 -18.12 11.19
C ALA A 94 16.86 -17.95 9.76
N ALA A 95 17.33 -18.80 8.85
CA ALA A 95 16.79 -18.88 7.48
C ALA A 95 15.28 -19.13 7.46
N LEU A 96 14.64 -18.83 6.33
CA LEU A 96 13.22 -19.11 6.13
C LEU A 96 12.96 -20.62 6.28
N ASP A 97 11.89 -20.97 7.00
CA ASP A 97 11.46 -22.36 7.09
C ASP A 97 10.87 -22.78 5.74
N ALA A 98 11.38 -23.87 5.15
CA ALA A 98 10.89 -24.40 3.89
C ALA A 98 9.38 -24.71 3.90
N ARG A 99 8.79 -24.96 5.08
CA ARG A 99 7.33 -25.17 5.26
C ARG A 99 6.52 -23.88 5.14
N GLN A 100 7.17 -22.72 5.12
CA GLN A 100 6.58 -21.39 4.95
C GLN A 100 6.81 -20.82 3.53
N LEU A 101 7.22 -21.68 2.59
CA LEU A 101 7.34 -21.34 1.17
C LEU A 101 6.16 -21.96 0.42
N PHE A 102 5.31 -21.11 -0.14
CA PHE A 102 4.05 -21.52 -0.77
C PHE A 102 4.07 -21.17 -2.25
N VAL A 103 3.83 -22.15 -3.12
CA VAL A 103 3.83 -21.96 -4.58
C VAL A 103 2.50 -22.38 -5.19
N GLY A 104 2.05 -21.61 -6.19
CA GLY A 104 0.91 -21.95 -7.04
C GLY A 104 -0.39 -21.22 -6.68
N PRO A 105 -1.51 -21.60 -7.31
CA PRO A 105 -2.75 -20.81 -7.29
C PRO A 105 -3.46 -20.77 -5.94
N ARG A 106 -3.02 -21.57 -4.96
CA ARG A 106 -3.57 -21.62 -3.59
C ARG A 106 -2.60 -21.05 -2.56
N ALA A 107 -1.45 -20.52 -2.98
CA ALA A 107 -0.43 -19.98 -2.09
C ALA A 107 -0.97 -18.84 -1.21
N TYR A 108 -1.89 -18.03 -1.73
CA TYR A 108 -2.53 -16.94 -0.98
C TYR A 108 -3.36 -17.43 0.22
N GLU A 109 -3.97 -18.60 0.13
CA GLU A 109 -4.71 -19.19 1.25
C GLU A 109 -3.78 -19.84 2.26
N GLN A 110 -2.71 -20.49 1.77
CA GLN A 110 -1.72 -21.16 2.61
C GLN A 110 -0.98 -20.15 3.49
N ILE A 111 -0.55 -19.02 2.90
CA ILE A 111 0.12 -17.96 3.67
C ILE A 111 -0.84 -17.28 4.66
N ALA A 112 -2.11 -17.08 4.27
CA ALA A 112 -3.13 -16.56 5.18
C ALA A 112 -3.45 -17.51 6.34
N ALA A 113 -3.42 -18.82 6.11
CA ALA A 113 -3.65 -19.84 7.13
C ALA A 113 -2.46 -20.06 8.08
N SER A 114 -1.26 -19.58 7.72
CA SER A 114 -0.07 -19.78 8.55
C SER A 114 -0.20 -19.08 9.90
N LYS A 115 0.08 -19.81 10.98
CA LYS A 115 0.16 -19.27 12.35
C LYS A 115 1.44 -18.48 12.60
N GLU A 116 2.41 -18.60 11.70
CA GLU A 116 3.68 -17.88 11.78
C GLU A 116 3.58 -16.43 11.29
N VAL A 117 2.51 -16.09 10.57
CA VAL A 117 2.35 -14.78 9.94
C VAL A 117 1.40 -13.89 10.76
N ASP A 118 1.84 -12.67 11.09
CA ASP A 118 1.03 -11.64 11.76
C ASP A 118 0.47 -10.62 10.74
N ALA A 119 1.27 -10.27 9.73
CA ALA A 119 0.93 -9.32 8.67
C ALA A 119 1.30 -9.86 7.29
N ILE A 120 0.54 -9.51 6.26
CA ILE A 120 0.82 -9.89 4.87
C ILE A 120 1.05 -8.65 4.02
N VAL A 121 2.16 -8.63 3.29
CA VAL A 121 2.37 -7.73 2.14
C VAL A 121 1.75 -8.40 0.92
N ILE A 122 0.74 -7.78 0.33
CA ILE A 122 0.09 -8.23 -0.89
C ILE A 122 0.61 -7.37 -2.05
N ALA A 123 1.51 -7.94 -2.83
CA ALA A 123 2.11 -7.34 -4.02
C ALA A 123 1.88 -8.22 -5.28
N THR A 124 0.79 -9.00 -5.27
CA THR A 124 0.32 -9.73 -6.44
C THR A 124 -0.23 -8.78 -7.51
N PRO A 125 -0.50 -9.23 -8.74
CA PRO A 125 -1.22 -8.41 -9.72
C PRO A 125 -2.59 -7.90 -9.20
N PRO A 126 -3.03 -6.70 -9.62
CA PRO A 126 -4.18 -5.99 -9.02
C PRO A 126 -5.52 -6.69 -9.21
N TYR A 127 -5.68 -7.49 -10.27
CA TYR A 127 -6.90 -8.27 -10.48
C TYR A 127 -7.14 -9.34 -9.38
N PHE A 128 -6.10 -9.73 -8.64
CA PHE A 128 -6.23 -10.63 -7.49
C PHE A 128 -6.40 -9.92 -6.15
N HIS A 129 -6.12 -8.61 -6.07
CA HIS A 129 -6.08 -7.87 -4.81
C HIS A 129 -7.36 -8.01 -3.98
N PRO A 130 -8.58 -7.88 -4.53
CA PRO A 130 -9.79 -8.02 -3.72
C PRO A 130 -9.92 -9.41 -3.07
N GLN A 131 -9.54 -10.47 -3.80
CA GLN A 131 -9.60 -11.85 -3.30
C GLN A 131 -8.53 -12.11 -2.25
N HIS A 132 -7.30 -11.69 -2.51
CA HIS A 132 -6.18 -11.89 -1.60
C HIS A 132 -6.37 -11.08 -0.31
N LEU A 133 -6.82 -9.82 -0.42
CA LEU A 133 -7.15 -8.96 0.72
C LEU A 133 -8.26 -9.58 1.56
N GLU A 134 -9.36 -10.04 0.95
CA GLU A 134 -10.45 -10.67 1.69
C GLU A 134 -9.98 -11.90 2.46
N THR A 135 -9.16 -12.73 1.82
CA THR A 135 -8.63 -13.96 2.43
C THR A 135 -7.73 -13.64 3.63
N ALA A 136 -6.84 -12.66 3.49
CA ALA A 136 -5.95 -12.22 4.56
C ALA A 136 -6.74 -11.61 5.74
N VAL A 137 -7.71 -10.74 5.45
CA VAL A 137 -8.55 -10.10 6.48
C VAL A 137 -9.43 -11.13 7.19
N ALA A 138 -10.01 -12.08 6.46
CA ALA A 138 -10.81 -13.17 7.05
C ALA A 138 -9.97 -14.08 7.96
N ALA A 139 -8.68 -14.25 7.66
CA ALA A 139 -7.72 -14.98 8.49
C ALA A 139 -7.17 -14.14 9.66
N GLY A 140 -7.62 -12.90 9.85
CA GLY A 140 -7.19 -12.03 10.94
C GLY A 140 -5.78 -11.47 10.78
N LYS A 141 -5.28 -11.33 9.54
CA LYS A 141 -3.94 -10.80 9.28
C LYS A 141 -4.00 -9.29 9.05
N HIS A 142 -3.01 -8.56 9.57
CA HIS A 142 -2.77 -7.19 9.13
C HIS A 142 -2.34 -7.19 7.66
N VAL A 143 -2.66 -6.16 6.90
CA VAL A 143 -2.36 -6.14 5.46
C VAL A 143 -1.75 -4.83 5.04
N TYR A 144 -0.61 -4.94 4.37
CA TYR A 144 -0.12 -3.90 3.48
C TYR A 144 -0.46 -4.33 2.05
N LEU A 145 -1.32 -3.60 1.36
CA LEU A 145 -1.79 -3.91 0.02
C LEU A 145 -1.19 -2.92 -0.98
N GLU A 146 -0.44 -3.39 -1.97
CA GLU A 146 0.01 -2.49 -3.04
C GLU A 146 -1.17 -1.92 -3.82
N LYS A 147 -0.95 -0.74 -4.41
CA LYS A 147 -1.87 -0.18 -5.40
C LYS A 147 -1.69 -0.89 -6.75
N PRO A 148 -2.68 -0.80 -7.66
CA PRO A 148 -4.06 -0.37 -7.43
C PRO A 148 -4.87 -1.49 -6.76
N VAL A 149 -5.78 -1.15 -5.85
CA VAL A 149 -6.51 -2.14 -5.02
C VAL A 149 -7.45 -3.08 -5.79
N ALA A 150 -7.77 -2.72 -7.05
CA ALA A 150 -8.59 -3.49 -7.97
C ALA A 150 -8.39 -2.93 -9.39
N VAL A 151 -8.90 -3.66 -10.38
CA VAL A 151 -8.87 -3.25 -11.81
C VAL A 151 -10.21 -2.70 -12.30
N ASP A 152 -11.27 -2.82 -11.50
CA ASP A 152 -12.62 -2.41 -11.85
C ASP A 152 -13.41 -1.87 -10.64
N VAL A 153 -14.57 -1.26 -10.94
CA VAL A 153 -15.45 -0.66 -9.92
C VAL A 153 -16.01 -1.70 -8.95
N PRO A 154 -16.51 -2.88 -9.38
CA PRO A 154 -16.96 -3.92 -8.45
C PRO A 154 -15.86 -4.38 -7.49
N GLY A 155 -14.63 -4.59 -7.98
CA GLY A 155 -13.49 -4.96 -7.15
C GLY A 155 -13.14 -3.86 -6.14
N ALA A 156 -13.12 -2.60 -6.55
CA ALA A 156 -12.88 -1.48 -5.65
C ALA A 156 -13.95 -1.37 -4.56
N LYS A 157 -15.24 -1.55 -4.91
CA LYS A 157 -16.34 -1.60 -3.93
C LYS A 157 -16.18 -2.77 -2.95
N ARG A 158 -15.78 -3.94 -3.42
CA ARG A 158 -15.47 -5.10 -2.56
C ARG A 158 -14.35 -4.78 -1.59
N VAL A 159 -13.28 -4.11 -2.02
CA VAL A 159 -12.19 -3.65 -1.14
C VAL A 159 -12.69 -2.71 -0.05
N ILE A 160 -13.56 -1.75 -0.38
CA ILE A 160 -14.19 -0.86 0.61
C ILE A 160 -14.93 -1.67 1.68
N ASP A 161 -15.71 -2.67 1.27
CA ASP A 161 -16.47 -3.52 2.20
C ASP A 161 -15.58 -4.46 3.02
N ILE A 162 -14.45 -4.91 2.48
CA ILE A 162 -13.42 -5.62 3.25
C ILE A 162 -12.82 -4.67 4.31
N GLY A 163 -12.48 -3.44 3.94
CA GLY A 163 -11.95 -2.42 4.87
C GLY A 163 -12.89 -2.17 6.05
N LYS A 164 -14.19 -1.99 5.80
CA LYS A 164 -15.20 -1.84 6.86
C LYS A 164 -15.21 -3.00 7.85
N ARG A 165 -15.02 -4.24 7.39
CA ARG A 165 -14.98 -5.44 8.27
C ARG A 165 -13.73 -5.49 9.14
N ALA A 166 -12.62 -4.98 8.64
CA ALA A 166 -11.34 -4.91 9.34
C ALA A 166 -11.23 -3.73 10.31
N GLN A 167 -12.07 -2.70 10.14
CA GLN A 167 -12.03 -1.47 10.93
C GLN A 167 -12.00 -1.74 12.43
N GLY A 168 -10.99 -1.16 13.12
CA GLY A 168 -10.80 -1.31 14.56
C GLY A 168 -10.31 -2.69 15.02
N LYS A 169 -10.03 -3.61 14.09
CA LYS A 169 -9.55 -4.97 14.38
C LYS A 169 -8.18 -5.25 13.78
N LEU A 170 -7.90 -4.70 12.61
CA LEU A 170 -6.68 -4.92 11.85
C LEU A 170 -6.22 -3.61 11.22
N SER A 171 -4.92 -3.35 11.26
CA SER A 171 -4.29 -2.38 10.36
C SER A 171 -4.34 -2.84 8.91
N LEU A 172 -4.87 -1.99 8.04
CA LEU A 172 -4.85 -2.14 6.59
C LEU A 172 -4.33 -0.86 5.94
N ASP A 173 -3.23 -0.95 5.21
CA ASP A 173 -2.68 0.15 4.43
C ASP A 173 -2.67 -0.17 2.94
N VAL A 174 -2.82 0.88 2.11
CA VAL A 174 -2.73 0.80 0.65
C VAL A 174 -1.46 1.54 0.21
N GLY A 175 -0.74 1.00 -0.78
CA GLY A 175 0.55 1.48 -1.25
C GLY A 175 0.61 2.87 -1.92
N PHE A 176 -0.25 3.82 -1.56
CA PHE A 176 -0.17 5.22 -1.98
C PHE A 176 0.95 5.96 -1.23
N GLN A 177 2.19 5.79 -1.68
CA GLN A 177 3.39 6.32 -1.00
C GLN A 177 3.41 7.84 -0.78
N ILE A 178 2.80 8.62 -1.68
CA ILE A 178 2.98 10.09 -1.70
C ILE A 178 2.31 10.77 -0.50
N ARG A 179 1.27 10.14 0.05
CA ARG A 179 0.55 10.65 1.24
C ARG A 179 1.36 10.57 2.53
N ASP A 180 2.45 9.81 2.53
CA ASP A 180 3.41 9.73 3.64
C ASP A 180 4.71 10.48 3.33
N CYS A 181 4.79 11.18 2.20
CA CYS A 181 5.97 11.89 1.78
C CYS A 181 6.03 13.29 2.40
N PRO A 182 6.99 13.62 3.30
CA PRO A 182 6.96 14.85 4.08
C PRO A 182 6.85 16.15 3.26
N PRO A 183 7.60 16.34 2.14
CA PRO A 183 7.43 17.51 1.28
C PRO A 183 6.01 17.67 0.73
N PHE A 184 5.37 16.58 0.28
CA PHE A 184 4.00 16.61 -0.24
C PHE A 184 2.98 16.84 0.87
N VAL A 185 3.17 16.21 2.04
CA VAL A 185 2.33 16.43 3.22
C VAL A 185 2.33 17.90 3.64
N GLU A 186 3.51 18.52 3.70
CA GLU A 186 3.63 19.94 4.06
C GLU A 186 3.03 20.85 2.99
N LEU A 187 3.25 20.56 1.70
CA LEU A 187 2.63 21.30 0.60
C LEU A 187 1.11 21.31 0.73
N VAL A 188 0.50 20.12 0.85
CA VAL A 188 -0.95 19.98 0.91
C VAL A 188 -1.51 20.62 2.17
N ARG A 189 -0.81 20.51 3.31
CA ARG A 189 -1.18 21.21 4.55
C ARG A 189 -1.27 22.72 4.33
N ARG A 190 -0.26 23.34 3.70
CA ARG A 190 -0.26 24.79 3.40
C ARG A 190 -1.37 25.19 2.45
N ILE A 191 -1.61 24.41 1.39
CA ILE A 191 -2.72 24.65 0.48
C ILE A 191 -4.05 24.63 1.24
N HIS A 192 -4.22 23.64 2.13
CA HIS A 192 -5.42 23.49 2.95
C HIS A 192 -5.60 24.58 4.00
N ASP A 193 -4.50 25.22 4.43
CA ASP A 193 -4.49 26.41 5.30
C ASP A 193 -4.80 27.71 4.52
N GLY A 194 -4.95 27.64 3.20
CA GLY A 194 -5.40 28.76 2.36
C GLY A 194 -4.29 29.48 1.59
N ALA A 195 -3.08 28.91 1.50
CA ALA A 195 -1.94 29.53 0.82
C ALA A 195 -2.17 29.81 -0.68
N LEU A 196 -3.11 29.10 -1.33
CA LEU A 196 -3.51 29.37 -2.72
C LEU A 196 -4.78 30.23 -2.84
N GLY A 197 -5.46 30.53 -1.73
CA GLY A 197 -6.84 31.03 -1.75
C GLY A 197 -7.78 30.03 -2.44
N ASP A 198 -8.76 30.53 -3.20
CA ASP A 198 -9.63 29.68 -4.01
C ASP A 198 -8.86 29.11 -5.20
N ILE A 199 -8.82 27.79 -5.34
CA ILE A 199 -8.22 27.10 -6.50
C ILE A 199 -9.20 27.20 -7.67
N ILE A 200 -8.73 27.67 -8.82
CA ILE A 200 -9.54 27.91 -10.02
C ILE A 200 -9.39 26.77 -11.03
N CYS A 201 -8.17 26.27 -11.22
CA CYS A 201 -7.88 25.16 -12.13
C CYS A 201 -6.57 24.46 -11.76
N GLY A 202 -6.34 23.31 -12.39
CA GLY A 202 -5.09 22.58 -12.25
C GLY A 202 -4.68 21.84 -13.52
N GLU A 203 -3.44 21.38 -13.49
CA GLU A 203 -2.83 20.57 -14.52
C GLU A 203 -2.04 19.46 -13.85
N ALA A 204 -2.07 18.28 -14.45
CA ALA A 204 -1.43 17.12 -13.91
C ALA A 204 -0.92 16.26 -15.07
N TYR A 205 0.21 15.59 -14.89
CA TYR A 205 0.73 14.72 -15.93
C TYR A 205 1.59 13.59 -15.37
N TYR A 206 1.58 12.48 -16.10
CA TYR A 206 2.45 11.34 -15.87
C TYR A 206 3.08 10.90 -17.19
N LEU A 207 4.23 11.47 -17.52
CA LEU A 207 4.91 11.28 -18.79
C LEU A 207 6.07 10.31 -18.59
N THR A 208 5.90 9.07 -19.04
CA THR A 208 6.91 8.02 -18.85
C THR A 208 7.15 7.20 -20.12
N GLY A 209 8.28 6.50 -20.08
CA GLY A 209 8.63 5.51 -21.06
C GLY A 209 7.83 4.23 -20.97
N TYR A 210 8.12 3.36 -21.95
CA TYR A 210 7.56 2.04 -22.05
C TYR A 210 8.05 1.14 -20.89
N ILE A 211 7.20 0.21 -20.43
CA ILE A 211 7.56 -0.76 -19.40
C ILE A 211 8.13 -2.02 -20.07
N ASP A 212 9.46 -2.14 -20.02
CA ASP A 212 10.14 -3.35 -20.45
C ASP A 212 9.86 -4.51 -19.49
N ARG A 213 9.63 -5.68 -20.06
CA ARG A 213 9.39 -6.93 -19.34
C ARG A 213 10.18 -8.05 -20.02
N PRO A 214 10.64 -9.05 -19.26
CA PRO A 214 11.22 -10.25 -19.85
C PRO A 214 10.31 -10.89 -20.90
N ALA A 215 10.89 -11.56 -21.88
CA ALA A 215 10.14 -12.20 -22.96
C ALA A 215 9.48 -13.54 -22.55
N TRP A 216 10.06 -14.23 -21.55
CA TRP A 216 9.69 -15.60 -21.14
C TRP A 216 9.41 -16.53 -22.34
N PRO A 217 10.42 -16.82 -23.17
CA PRO A 217 10.25 -17.57 -24.42
C PRO A 217 9.65 -18.97 -24.19
N ASP A 218 10.00 -19.61 -23.08
CA ASP A 218 9.58 -20.98 -22.76
C ASP A 218 8.20 -21.07 -22.06
N ALA A 219 7.63 -19.94 -21.64
CA ALA A 219 6.33 -19.93 -20.99
C ALA A 219 5.19 -20.24 -21.98
N SER A 220 4.07 -20.77 -21.50
CA SER A 220 2.86 -20.88 -22.33
C SER A 220 2.29 -19.48 -22.65
N ALA A 221 1.41 -19.37 -23.65
CA ALA A 221 0.75 -18.10 -23.94
C ALA A 221 -0.06 -17.55 -22.74
N GLY A 222 -0.73 -18.44 -22.00
CA GLY A 222 -1.47 -18.06 -20.79
C GLY A 222 -0.56 -17.60 -19.67
N GLU A 223 0.55 -18.31 -19.42
CA GLU A 223 1.54 -17.90 -18.43
C GLU A 223 2.20 -16.56 -18.80
N ARG A 224 2.61 -16.38 -20.06
CA ARG A 224 3.14 -15.09 -20.53
C ARG A 224 2.15 -13.97 -20.29
N ARG A 225 0.86 -14.18 -20.56
CA ARG A 225 -0.19 -13.18 -20.30
C ARG A 225 -0.28 -12.83 -18.81
N LEU A 226 -0.22 -13.82 -17.91
CA LEU A 226 -0.23 -13.59 -16.46
C LEU A 226 1.04 -12.87 -15.98
N ARG A 227 2.22 -13.23 -16.50
CA ARG A 227 3.50 -12.57 -16.18
C ARG A 227 3.55 -11.15 -16.76
N ASN A 228 2.90 -10.90 -17.89
CA ASN A 228 2.78 -9.60 -18.56
C ASN A 228 1.44 -8.92 -18.33
N TRP A 229 0.78 -9.18 -17.19
CA TRP A 229 -0.54 -8.62 -16.86
C TRP A 229 -0.64 -7.11 -17.05
N VAL A 230 0.45 -6.35 -16.83
CA VAL A 230 0.51 -4.89 -16.98
C VAL A 230 0.22 -4.41 -18.41
N ARG A 231 0.37 -5.29 -19.41
CA ARG A 231 0.07 -5.02 -20.84
C ARG A 231 -1.36 -5.40 -21.22
N ASP A 232 -2.11 -6.04 -20.33
CA ASP A 232 -3.48 -6.51 -20.56
C ASP A 232 -4.48 -5.67 -19.75
N ARG A 233 -5.39 -4.98 -20.44
CA ARG A 233 -6.35 -4.05 -19.84
C ARG A 233 -7.29 -4.71 -18.86
N VAL A 234 -7.68 -5.96 -19.13
CA VAL A 234 -8.56 -6.73 -18.23
C VAL A 234 -7.83 -7.09 -16.95
N LEU A 235 -6.52 -7.38 -17.04
CA LEU A 235 -5.72 -7.77 -15.88
C LEU A 235 -5.09 -6.58 -15.15
N SER A 236 -4.93 -5.41 -15.77
CA SER A 236 -4.25 -4.25 -15.16
C SER A 236 -5.17 -3.07 -14.84
N GLY A 237 -6.30 -2.94 -15.54
CA GLY A 237 -7.07 -1.69 -15.56
C GLY A 237 -6.44 -0.59 -16.44
N ASP A 238 -5.41 -0.92 -17.21
CA ASP A 238 -4.59 -0.02 -18.04
C ASP A 238 -3.69 0.94 -17.20
N VAL A 239 -2.83 1.72 -17.87
CA VAL A 239 -1.88 2.64 -17.19
C VAL A 239 -2.61 3.69 -16.35
N ILE A 240 -3.85 4.05 -16.72
CA ILE A 240 -4.67 5.01 -15.98
C ILE A 240 -4.97 4.53 -14.55
N VAL A 241 -5.12 3.22 -14.36
CA VAL A 241 -5.36 2.60 -13.05
C VAL A 241 -4.04 2.23 -12.38
N GLU A 242 -3.04 1.76 -13.13
CA GLU A 242 -1.80 1.24 -12.54
C GLU A 242 -0.82 2.34 -12.10
N GLN A 243 -0.44 3.27 -12.99
CA GLN A 243 0.57 4.29 -12.69
C GLN A 243 -0.03 5.66 -12.42
N ASN A 244 -0.96 6.09 -13.27
CA ASN A 244 -1.49 7.45 -13.25
C ASN A 244 -2.32 7.74 -11.99
N ILE A 245 -2.78 6.69 -11.32
CA ILE A 245 -3.51 6.77 -10.06
C ILE A 245 -2.78 7.58 -8.99
N HIS A 246 -1.43 7.59 -8.98
CA HIS A 246 -0.65 8.40 -8.03
C HIS A 246 -0.93 9.90 -8.16
N VAL A 247 -0.90 10.39 -9.40
CA VAL A 247 -1.09 11.81 -9.73
C VAL A 247 -2.55 12.23 -9.49
N ILE A 248 -3.48 11.39 -9.92
CA ILE A 248 -4.91 11.61 -9.72
C ILE A 248 -5.27 11.62 -8.22
N ASP A 249 -4.61 10.78 -7.42
CA ASP A 249 -4.78 10.75 -5.97
C ASP A 249 -4.32 12.06 -5.29
N ILE A 250 -3.20 12.66 -5.74
CA ILE A 250 -2.76 13.98 -5.26
C ILE A 250 -3.78 15.05 -5.61
N CYS A 251 -4.34 15.05 -6.83
CA CYS A 251 -5.40 15.99 -7.19
C CYS A 251 -6.60 15.89 -6.25
N ASN A 252 -7.05 14.68 -5.95
CA ASN A 252 -8.14 14.46 -5.00
C ASN A 252 -7.78 14.96 -3.59
N TRP A 253 -6.53 14.78 -3.17
CA TRP A 253 -6.05 15.19 -1.86
C TRP A 253 -5.97 16.72 -1.72
N VAL A 254 -5.37 17.40 -2.71
CA VAL A 254 -5.26 18.86 -2.76
C VAL A 254 -6.66 19.49 -2.74
N LEU A 255 -7.57 19.00 -3.58
CA LEU A 255 -8.92 19.55 -3.73
C LEU A 255 -9.92 19.08 -2.66
N LYS A 256 -9.54 18.14 -1.78
CA LYS A 256 -10.42 17.51 -0.78
C LYS A 256 -11.72 16.96 -1.37
N ALA A 257 -11.67 16.48 -2.61
CA ALA A 257 -12.85 16.05 -3.37
C ALA A 257 -12.47 15.02 -4.43
N HIS A 258 -13.49 14.42 -5.03
CA HIS A 258 -13.36 13.59 -6.23
C HIS A 258 -14.03 14.28 -7.42
N PRO A 259 -13.59 14.00 -8.65
CA PRO A 259 -14.22 14.58 -9.83
C PRO A 259 -15.67 14.11 -9.96
N VAL A 260 -16.56 15.03 -10.36
CA VAL A 260 -17.99 14.77 -10.62
C VAL A 260 -18.26 14.45 -12.07
N LYS A 261 -17.38 14.85 -13.00
CA LYS A 261 -17.43 14.51 -14.42
C LYS A 261 -16.01 14.35 -14.98
N ALA A 262 -15.89 13.57 -16.04
CA ALA A 262 -14.66 13.46 -16.81
C ALA A 262 -14.96 13.40 -18.30
N ILE A 263 -14.11 14.00 -19.13
CA ILE A 263 -14.07 13.82 -20.58
C ILE A 263 -12.67 13.28 -20.90
N ALA A 264 -12.60 12.13 -21.55
CA ALA A 264 -11.33 11.44 -21.77
C ALA A 264 -11.19 10.98 -23.22
N THR A 265 -9.96 10.99 -23.70
CA THR A 265 -9.52 10.30 -24.91
C THR A 265 -8.17 9.65 -24.65
N GLY A 266 -7.81 8.68 -25.49
CA GLY A 266 -6.54 7.99 -25.40
C GLY A 266 -6.36 7.04 -26.56
N GLY A 267 -5.17 6.48 -26.68
CA GLY A 267 -4.86 5.58 -27.79
C GLY A 267 -3.68 4.69 -27.49
N ARG A 268 -3.55 3.64 -28.29
CA ARG A 268 -2.48 2.64 -28.20
C ARG A 268 -1.20 3.04 -28.95
N GLN A 269 -1.28 4.06 -29.81
CA GLN A 269 -0.17 4.49 -30.66
C GLN A 269 1.09 4.78 -29.82
N GLY A 270 2.25 4.45 -30.38
CA GLY A 270 3.56 4.56 -29.70
C GLY A 270 4.01 3.28 -28.98
N ARG A 271 3.09 2.38 -28.63
CA ARG A 271 3.43 1.05 -28.09
C ARG A 271 3.81 0.04 -29.19
N PRO A 272 4.58 -1.02 -28.88
CA PRO A 272 4.80 -2.12 -29.82
C PRO A 272 3.48 -2.77 -30.28
N ALA A 273 3.43 -3.17 -31.56
CA ALA A 273 2.20 -3.65 -32.20
C ALA A 273 1.69 -4.98 -31.63
N ASP A 274 2.59 -5.83 -31.18
CA ASP A 274 2.35 -7.16 -30.60
C ASP A 274 2.28 -7.15 -29.07
N ASP A 275 2.24 -5.97 -28.44
CA ASP A 275 2.31 -5.82 -27.00
C ASP A 275 0.97 -5.51 -26.33
N GLY A 276 0.24 -6.55 -25.94
CA GLY A 276 -0.95 -6.45 -25.10
C GLY A 276 -2.11 -5.71 -25.76
N ASP A 277 -2.94 -5.00 -24.99
CA ASP A 277 -4.04 -4.14 -25.46
C ASP A 277 -4.17 -2.80 -24.72
N CYS A 278 -3.27 -2.53 -23.76
CA CYS A 278 -3.23 -1.28 -23.01
C CYS A 278 -2.95 -0.05 -23.89
N TYR A 279 -3.45 1.10 -23.45
CA TYR A 279 -3.20 2.37 -24.10
C TYR A 279 -1.77 2.85 -23.84
N GLY A 280 -1.23 3.60 -24.80
CA GLY A 280 0.04 4.28 -24.69
C GLY A 280 -0.10 5.68 -24.12
N ASN A 281 -1.27 6.32 -24.26
CA ASN A 281 -1.54 7.64 -23.72
C ASN A 281 -2.99 7.81 -23.25
N TYR A 282 -3.15 8.77 -22.35
CA TYR A 282 -4.45 9.28 -21.90
C TYR A 282 -4.42 10.80 -21.83
N HIS A 283 -5.54 11.41 -22.18
CA HIS A 283 -5.82 12.83 -21.98
C HIS A 283 -7.21 12.96 -21.37
N VAL A 284 -7.28 13.53 -20.18
CA VAL A 284 -8.53 13.61 -19.40
C VAL A 284 -8.73 15.04 -18.89
N LEU A 285 -9.95 15.55 -19.01
CA LEU A 285 -10.41 16.73 -18.30
C LEU A 285 -11.31 16.27 -17.16
N PHE A 286 -10.88 16.49 -15.93
CA PHE A 286 -11.65 16.22 -14.72
C PHE A 286 -12.32 17.50 -14.22
N ARG A 287 -13.63 17.46 -14.03
CA ARG A 287 -14.41 18.52 -13.37
C ARG A 287 -14.64 18.14 -11.91
N TYR A 288 -14.12 18.94 -11.00
CA TYR A 288 -14.33 18.82 -9.55
C TYR A 288 -15.50 19.72 -9.09
N PRO A 289 -16.00 19.55 -7.86
CA PRO A 289 -16.95 20.48 -7.26
C PRO A 289 -16.43 21.93 -7.29
N GLY A 290 -17.34 22.90 -7.37
CA GLY A 290 -16.98 24.32 -7.47
C GLY A 290 -16.45 24.75 -8.84
N ASP A 291 -16.75 23.97 -9.89
CA ASP A 291 -16.34 24.23 -11.27
C ASP A 291 -14.83 24.31 -11.52
N VAL A 292 -14.05 23.68 -10.63
CA VAL A 292 -12.60 23.54 -10.79
C VAL A 292 -12.29 22.45 -11.80
N ASP A 293 -11.62 22.83 -12.87
CA ASP A 293 -11.18 21.91 -13.92
C ASP A 293 -9.70 21.55 -13.75
N VAL A 294 -9.39 20.25 -13.80
CA VAL A 294 -8.01 19.73 -13.78
C VAL A 294 -7.77 18.93 -15.06
N THR A 295 -6.78 19.34 -15.84
CA THR A 295 -6.32 18.56 -17.00
C THR A 295 -5.33 17.49 -16.56
N PHE A 296 -5.43 16.30 -17.14
CA PHE A 296 -4.51 15.20 -16.93
C PHE A 296 -4.00 14.68 -18.27
N SER A 297 -2.69 14.45 -18.38
CA SER A 297 -2.08 13.80 -19.54
C SER A 297 -1.09 12.70 -19.14
N SER A 298 -1.00 11.65 -19.94
CA SER A 298 -0.16 10.49 -19.64
C SER A 298 0.46 9.91 -20.88
N THR A 299 1.69 9.43 -20.75
CA THR A 299 2.36 8.59 -21.75
C THR A 299 3.01 7.38 -21.09
N GLN A 300 3.00 6.25 -21.78
CA GLN A 300 3.71 5.01 -21.42
C GLN A 300 4.39 4.41 -22.66
N PHE A 301 5.12 5.27 -23.37
CA PHE A 301 5.92 4.91 -24.54
C PHE A 301 7.05 5.92 -24.81
N ALA A 302 7.11 7.04 -24.08
CA ALA A 302 8.01 8.14 -24.38
C ALA A 302 9.48 7.68 -24.27
N LYS A 303 10.28 7.90 -25.32
CA LYS A 303 11.71 7.53 -25.30
C LYS A 303 12.55 8.69 -24.78
N GLY A 304 13.37 8.45 -23.77
CA GLY A 304 14.33 9.43 -23.25
C GLY A 304 13.72 10.61 -22.49
N TRP A 305 12.43 10.53 -22.12
CA TRP A 305 11.77 11.56 -21.35
C TRP A 305 11.04 10.95 -20.15
N TRP A 306 11.07 11.67 -19.04
CA TRP A 306 10.38 11.36 -17.81
C TRP A 306 9.94 12.69 -17.21
N ASP A 307 8.64 12.87 -16.93
CA ASP A 307 8.14 13.99 -16.13
C ASP A 307 6.80 13.65 -15.46
N VAL A 308 6.64 13.96 -14.17
CA VAL A 308 5.41 13.71 -13.39
C VAL A 308 5.26 14.84 -12.39
N SER A 309 4.12 15.51 -12.44
CA SER A 309 3.80 16.64 -11.57
C SER A 309 2.31 16.93 -11.56
N GLU A 310 1.89 17.62 -10.52
CA GLU A 310 0.66 18.41 -10.49
C GLU A 310 1.00 19.89 -10.31
N ARG A 311 0.11 20.73 -10.82
CA ARG A 311 0.14 22.17 -10.70
C ARG A 311 -1.25 22.69 -10.43
N PHE A 312 -1.39 23.57 -9.46
CA PHE A 312 -2.68 24.17 -9.10
C PHE A 312 -2.57 25.68 -9.09
N PHE A 313 -3.55 26.35 -9.68
CA PHE A 313 -3.61 27.79 -9.78
C PHE A 313 -4.76 28.30 -8.92
N GLY A 314 -4.44 29.13 -7.94
CA GLY A 314 -5.43 29.78 -7.09
C GLY A 314 -5.30 31.29 -7.10
N THR A 315 -6.29 31.94 -6.50
CA THR A 315 -6.40 33.40 -6.41
C THR A 315 -5.22 34.10 -5.72
N LYS A 316 -4.46 33.40 -4.87
CA LYS A 316 -3.31 33.94 -4.12
C LYS A 316 -1.95 33.36 -4.53
N GLY A 317 -1.93 32.34 -5.40
CA GLY A 317 -0.68 31.65 -5.70
C GLY A 317 -0.82 30.44 -6.59
N THR A 318 0.31 29.78 -6.83
CA THR A 318 0.44 28.57 -7.62
C THR A 318 1.25 27.54 -6.86
N ALA A 319 0.77 26.29 -6.80
CA ALA A 319 1.53 25.16 -6.26
C ALA A 319 2.08 24.29 -7.39
N LEU A 320 3.27 23.73 -7.18
CA LEU A 320 3.89 22.72 -8.04
C LEU A 320 4.38 21.55 -7.17
N SER A 321 4.03 20.34 -7.56
CA SER A 321 4.39 19.10 -6.85
C SER A 321 5.06 18.08 -7.76
N PRO A 322 6.23 18.40 -8.34
CA PRO A 322 6.89 17.49 -9.25
C PRO A 322 7.59 16.39 -8.45
N TYR A 323 7.72 15.19 -9.03
CA TYR A 323 8.54 14.17 -8.38
C TYR A 323 10.01 14.61 -8.33
N ALA A 324 10.51 15.29 -9.36
CA ALA A 324 11.88 15.81 -9.42
C ALA A 324 11.89 17.32 -9.64
N GLY A 325 12.77 18.03 -8.93
CA GLY A 325 12.89 19.48 -9.03
C GLY A 325 12.14 20.24 -7.93
N PRO A 326 11.88 21.55 -8.12
CA PRO A 326 11.36 22.42 -7.07
C PRO A 326 9.90 22.11 -6.74
N LEU A 327 9.66 21.55 -5.55
CA LEU A 327 8.32 21.37 -4.98
C LEU A 327 7.99 22.55 -4.06
N GLY A 328 6.82 23.19 -4.26
CA GLY A 328 6.49 24.38 -3.46
C GLY A 328 5.26 25.17 -3.92
N ILE A 329 5.16 26.38 -3.36
CA ILE A 329 4.14 27.40 -3.57
C ILE A 329 4.84 28.71 -3.96
N TRP A 330 4.29 29.38 -4.96
CA TRP A 330 4.63 30.73 -5.38
C TRP A 330 3.40 31.63 -5.24
N GLY A 331 3.59 32.93 -5.00
CA GLY A 331 2.51 33.89 -4.81
C GLY A 331 2.65 34.62 -3.48
N ASP A 332 1.52 34.93 -2.85
CA ASP A 332 1.45 35.76 -1.65
C ASP A 332 2.10 35.09 -0.42
N GLU A 333 2.00 33.76 -0.33
CA GLU A 333 2.58 32.94 0.75
C GLU A 333 3.59 31.91 0.21
N PRO A 334 4.78 32.36 -0.25
CA PRO A 334 5.73 31.49 -0.92
C PRO A 334 6.36 30.48 0.06
N TRP A 335 6.56 29.25 -0.42
CA TRP A 335 7.24 28.19 0.32
C TRP A 335 7.86 27.19 -0.64
N GLN A 336 9.01 26.63 -0.29
CA GLN A 336 9.66 25.61 -1.09
C GLN A 336 10.20 24.50 -0.19
N ALA A 337 10.02 23.24 -0.60
CA ALA A 337 10.62 22.12 0.09
C ALA A 337 12.15 22.17 -0.05
N PRO A 338 12.90 21.77 0.99
CA PRO A 338 14.34 21.57 0.88
C PRO A 338 14.64 20.56 -0.24
N LEU A 339 15.59 20.88 -1.12
CA LEU A 339 16.01 19.95 -2.16
C LEU A 339 16.71 18.75 -1.50
N SER A 340 16.24 17.53 -1.77
CA SER A 340 17.01 16.32 -1.48
C SER A 340 18.33 16.36 -2.27
N PRO A 341 19.47 16.00 -1.67
CA PRO A 341 20.73 15.87 -2.39
C PRO A 341 20.56 14.86 -3.53
N GLN A 342 20.81 15.26 -4.78
CA GLN A 342 20.87 14.32 -5.90
C GLN A 342 22.13 13.45 -5.74
N PRO A 343 22.03 12.11 -5.75
CA PRO A 343 23.21 11.28 -5.91
C PRO A 343 23.87 11.60 -7.24
N GLN A 344 25.14 12.00 -7.21
CA GLN A 344 25.91 12.26 -8.43
C GLN A 344 26.03 10.97 -9.25
N GLY A 345 25.47 10.97 -10.46
CA GLY A 345 25.87 10.03 -11.52
C GLY A 345 24.91 8.89 -11.88
N GLN A 346 23.65 8.88 -11.43
CA GLN A 346 22.65 7.96 -11.99
C GLN A 346 21.71 8.69 -12.94
N PRO A 347 21.60 8.28 -14.23
CA PRO A 347 20.50 8.73 -15.07
C PRO A 347 19.18 8.30 -14.40
N ALA A 348 18.14 9.13 -14.52
CA ALA A 348 16.80 8.79 -14.06
C ALA A 348 16.28 7.57 -14.84
N ALA A 349 16.61 6.38 -14.34
CA ALA A 349 16.11 5.12 -14.87
C ALA A 349 14.72 4.88 -14.29
N PHE A 350 13.80 4.44 -15.13
CA PHE A 350 12.51 3.95 -14.69
C PHE A 350 12.72 2.77 -13.72
N SER A 351 12.29 2.96 -12.47
CA SER A 351 12.28 1.90 -11.46
C SER A 351 10.85 1.43 -11.25
N VAL A 352 10.59 0.15 -11.56
CA VAL A 352 9.37 -0.57 -11.09
C VAL A 352 9.42 -0.75 -9.57
N THR A 353 10.60 -0.56 -8.97
CA THR A 353 10.91 -0.79 -7.56
C THR A 353 11.09 0.53 -6.81
N GLY A 354 10.24 1.54 -7.04
CA GLY A 354 10.06 2.70 -6.13
C GLY A 354 11.24 3.67 -5.87
N ASN A 355 12.48 3.30 -6.20
CA ASN A 355 13.69 4.05 -5.90
C ASN A 355 13.81 5.24 -6.86
N PHE A 356 13.35 6.40 -6.41
CA PHE A 356 13.53 7.67 -7.10
C PHE A 356 14.40 8.59 -6.24
N THR A 357 15.49 9.12 -6.81
CA THR A 357 16.24 10.25 -6.24
C THR A 357 15.45 11.52 -6.51
N SER A 358 14.47 11.77 -5.64
CA SER A 358 13.35 12.66 -5.95
C SER A 358 12.69 13.15 -4.66
N ASN A 359 11.73 14.06 -4.77
CA ASN A 359 10.93 14.53 -3.64
C ASN A 359 10.21 13.40 -2.88
N LEU A 360 10.22 12.15 -3.39
CA LEU A 360 9.60 10.96 -2.81
C LEU A 360 10.54 10.07 -1.98
N GLU A 361 11.81 10.44 -1.79
CA GLU A 361 12.84 9.60 -1.15
C GLU A 361 12.41 8.97 0.19
N SER A 362 11.70 9.72 1.04
CA SER A 362 11.24 9.25 2.35
C SER A 362 9.85 8.62 2.35
N ALA A 363 9.17 8.56 1.20
CA ALA A 363 7.77 8.13 1.12
C ALA A 363 7.57 6.68 1.56
N ASP A 364 8.37 5.76 1.02
CA ASP A 364 8.25 4.33 1.34
C ASP A 364 8.68 4.03 2.79
N PRO A 365 9.83 4.50 3.29
CA PRO A 365 10.22 4.28 4.69
C PRO A 365 9.19 4.78 5.72
N GLU A 366 8.66 5.99 5.56
CA GLU A 366 7.71 6.58 6.52
C GLU A 366 6.37 5.83 6.53
N LYS A 367 5.87 5.44 5.36
CA LYS A 367 4.66 4.61 5.24
C LYS A 367 4.82 3.25 5.93
N LYS A 368 5.94 2.56 5.68
CA LYS A 368 6.21 1.25 6.29
C LYS A 368 6.31 1.33 7.81
N LYS A 369 6.94 2.39 8.31
CA LYS A 369 7.04 2.67 9.73
C LYS A 369 5.66 2.90 10.36
N ALA A 370 4.83 3.75 9.75
CA ALA A 370 3.48 4.01 10.24
C ALA A 370 2.62 2.73 10.31
N PHE A 371 2.71 1.88 9.28
CA PHE A 371 2.04 0.58 9.27
C PHE A 371 2.46 -0.30 10.46
N LEU A 372 3.76 -0.47 10.70
CA LEU A 372 4.26 -1.29 11.81
C LEU A 372 3.95 -0.69 13.19
N GLU A 373 3.99 0.64 13.31
CA GLU A 373 3.61 1.34 14.54
C GLU A 373 2.13 1.11 14.87
N SER A 374 1.24 1.12 13.88
CA SER A 374 -0.19 0.85 14.09
C SER A 374 -0.44 -0.56 14.63
N ILE A 375 0.33 -1.56 14.18
CA ILE A 375 0.24 -2.95 14.64
C ILE A 375 0.77 -3.07 16.07
N THR A 376 1.99 -2.58 16.30
CA THR A 376 2.70 -2.76 17.57
C THR A 376 2.11 -1.94 18.71
N SER A 377 1.45 -0.81 18.41
CA SER A 377 0.73 0.01 19.39
C SER A 377 -0.72 -0.45 19.63
N GLY A 378 -1.29 -1.25 18.73
CA GLY A 378 -2.72 -1.60 18.74
C GLY A 378 -3.64 -0.48 18.23
N ASN A 379 -3.09 0.64 17.76
CA ASN A 379 -3.85 1.73 17.14
C ASN A 379 -4.12 1.42 15.67
N PHE A 380 -4.95 0.42 15.43
CA PHE A 380 -5.25 -0.05 14.09
C PHE A 380 -5.94 1.02 13.23
N HIS A 381 -5.49 1.16 12.00
CA HIS A 381 -5.98 2.15 11.03
C HIS A 381 -6.33 1.52 9.67
N LEU A 382 -7.07 2.28 8.87
CA LEU A 382 -7.45 1.92 7.49
C LEU A 382 -6.94 3.01 6.55
N GLY A 383 -5.68 2.92 6.15
CA GLY A 383 -4.98 3.99 5.45
C GLY A 383 -4.77 5.22 6.34
N ARG A 384 -3.67 5.94 6.09
CA ARG A 384 -3.44 7.23 6.72
C ARG A 384 -4.19 8.32 5.95
N ALA A 385 -5.29 8.82 6.53
CA ALA A 385 -5.64 10.22 6.30
C ALA A 385 -4.78 11.03 7.29
N PRO A 386 -3.82 11.86 6.85
CA PRO A 386 -3.18 12.80 7.75
C PRO A 386 -4.23 13.87 8.12
N GLU A 387 -5.11 13.56 9.07
CA GLU A 387 -5.71 14.61 9.89
C GLU A 387 -4.59 15.09 10.82
N VAL A 388 -3.98 16.22 10.47
CA VAL A 388 -3.00 16.92 11.31
C VAL A 388 -3.75 17.42 12.55
N GLY A 389 -3.87 16.55 13.55
CA GLY A 389 -4.40 16.87 14.87
C GLY A 389 -3.29 17.34 15.80
N GLY A 390 -2.83 18.58 15.59
CA GLY A 390 -2.19 19.33 16.67
C GLY A 390 -3.26 19.66 17.71
N SER A 391 -2.95 19.40 18.98
CA SER A 391 -3.80 19.71 20.13
C SER A 391 -4.41 21.11 20.04
N LEU A 392 -5.75 21.21 20.01
CA LEU A 392 -6.58 22.20 20.70
C LEU A 392 -8.04 21.93 20.31
N GLY A 393 -8.87 21.65 21.32
CA GLY A 393 -10.25 21.25 21.12
C GLY A 393 -11.08 22.27 20.33
N ARG A 394 -11.92 21.78 19.42
CA ARG A 394 -13.27 22.27 19.15
C ARG A 394 -14.07 21.28 18.29
N THR A 395 -15.02 20.65 18.98
CA THR A 395 -16.37 20.26 18.52
C THR A 395 -16.55 19.23 17.40
N THR A 396 -17.13 18.11 17.84
CA THR A 396 -17.80 16.95 17.22
C THR A 396 -18.79 17.22 16.07
N GLN A 397 -18.82 18.40 15.45
CA GLN A 397 -19.77 18.76 14.39
C GLN A 397 -19.27 18.47 12.96
N SER A 398 -17.95 18.35 12.72
CA SER A 398 -17.40 18.10 11.38
C SER A 398 -17.55 16.65 10.89
N ARG A 399 -17.70 15.67 11.78
CA ARG A 399 -17.91 14.25 11.41
C ARG A 399 -19.29 13.93 10.85
N GLN A 400 -20.32 14.75 11.13
CA GLN A 400 -21.68 14.52 10.60
C GLN A 400 -21.92 15.18 9.23
N ALA A 401 -21.09 16.15 8.82
CA ALA A 401 -21.27 16.85 7.55
C ALA A 401 -20.78 16.02 6.35
N ALA A 402 -19.64 15.34 6.47
CA ALA A 402 -19.08 14.49 5.41
C ALA A 402 -19.96 13.27 5.10
N LEU A 403 -20.65 12.72 6.11
CA LEU A 403 -21.59 11.62 5.92
C LEU A 403 -22.96 12.06 5.39
N ARG A 404 -23.38 13.33 5.54
CA ARG A 404 -24.65 13.80 4.98
C ARG A 404 -24.57 14.12 3.49
N TYR A 405 -23.40 14.50 2.98
CA TYR A 405 -23.23 14.82 1.56
C TYR A 405 -23.27 13.56 0.66
N ALA A 406 -22.81 12.41 1.17
CA ALA A 406 -22.82 11.14 0.44
C ALA A 406 -24.19 10.44 0.35
N TYR A 407 -25.20 10.87 1.13
CA TYR A 407 -26.50 10.18 1.22
C TYR A 407 -27.71 11.01 0.75
N ALA A 408 -27.53 12.27 0.35
CA ALA A 408 -28.64 13.11 -0.11
C ALA A 408 -28.99 12.99 -1.61
N HIS A 409 -28.20 12.26 -2.41
CA HIS A 409 -28.39 12.19 -3.88
C HIS A 409 -28.65 10.78 -4.44
N ASN A 410 -29.14 9.85 -3.61
CA ASN A 410 -29.59 8.52 -4.05
C ASN A 410 -31.09 8.27 -3.77
N ALA A 411 -31.88 9.34 -3.63
CA ALA A 411 -33.32 9.27 -3.54
C ALA A 411 -33.97 10.40 -4.36
N SER A 412 -33.94 10.24 -5.68
CA SER A 412 -34.93 10.77 -6.63
C SER A 412 -34.73 10.14 -8.00
#